data_AF-A0A7W6F6S0-F1
#
_entry.id   AF-A0A7W6F6S0-F1
#
_cell.length_a   1.000
_cell.length_b   1.000
_cell.length_c   1.000
_cell.angle_alpha   90.00
_cell.angle_beta   90.00
_cell.angle_gamma   90.00
#
_symmetry.space_group_name_H-M   'P 1'
#
loop_
_entity.id
_entity.type
_entity.pdbx_description
1 polymer ?
#
loop_
_entity_poly.entity_id
_entity_poly.type
_entity_poly.pdbx_seq_one_letter_code
_entity_poly.pdbx_strand_id
1 'polypeptide(L)'
;MKRPSRPVSTPPSLRCAIYTRVSTDHGLEQEFNSLDNQREAAEAYVKSQAHEGWRVLPDRFDDGGFSGGSLERPALQRLLAEVVAGRIDVIVVYKVDRLTRALADFAKLVELFDEHDVSFVSVTQAFNTTSCMGRLTLNVLLSFAQFERELTGERIRDKIAASKRKGIWMGGVVPLGYRVEARALHVVPEHAALIRLLYERYLSLGSVCALASDLAREGVHAPDRREGTGGRVRGGPFSRGHLYQLLSSRVYLGKITHRGASHPGQHAAIIEPELFAAVAERLAANTRERRQIRSASGALLGGLLFDASGRAMSPSHTRKGGLLYRYYVSRALLRGRARDVTDSDGPLRVPAVAIEQAVTAALQTHLNERSLAVGPIEQWIDRVVVQAEQMVITLRADAVAEDEQDSPLSDTLIVPWTAHRPRGSASVVLPGSPEAQAHGRKPMPHDVRRHLLASIARARAWKAALMNGAAADVDTLARSARCSERHVRMLLPLADLAPDLVQAAHDGALPAGYGAARLCRGLPVSWSEQRKLIPLMAWEAAR
;
A
#
# COMPACT_ATOMS: atom_id res chain seq x y z
N MET A 1 2.35 -61.79 23.59
CA MET A 1 1.22 -61.19 22.84
C MET A 1 1.75 -60.65 21.52
N LYS A 2 1.43 -61.32 20.40
CA LYS A 2 1.77 -60.87 19.04
C LYS A 2 0.85 -59.69 18.68
N ARG A 3 1.44 -58.57 18.23
CA ARG A 3 0.67 -57.45 17.65
C ARG A 3 -0.06 -57.93 16.39
N PRO A 4 -1.32 -57.54 16.16
CA PRO A 4 -2.03 -57.94 14.95
C PRO A 4 -1.42 -57.23 13.73
N SER A 5 -1.24 -58.01 12.66
CA SER A 5 -0.85 -57.56 11.32
C SER A 5 -1.90 -56.62 10.74
N ARG A 6 -1.47 -55.43 10.27
CA ARG A 6 -2.30 -54.54 9.46
C ARG A 6 -2.73 -55.25 8.17
N PRO A 7 -3.98 -55.07 7.68
CA PRO A 7 -4.38 -55.59 6.39
C PRO A 7 -3.58 -54.91 5.28
N VAL A 8 -3.07 -55.72 4.34
CA VAL A 8 -2.47 -55.25 3.08
C VAL A 8 -3.57 -54.53 2.30
N SER A 9 -3.45 -53.21 2.17
CA SER A 9 -4.36 -52.44 1.31
C SER A 9 -4.05 -52.79 -0.14
N THR A 10 -5.08 -53.14 -0.91
CA THR A 10 -5.01 -53.21 -2.37
C THR A 10 -4.53 -51.86 -2.90
N PRO A 11 -3.57 -51.83 -3.84
CA PRO A 11 -3.11 -50.56 -4.40
C PRO A 11 -4.29 -49.83 -5.05
N PRO A 12 -4.40 -48.50 -4.86
CA PRO A 12 -5.46 -47.70 -5.48
C PRO A 12 -5.39 -47.85 -7.00
N SER A 13 -6.55 -47.99 -7.66
CA SER A 13 -6.58 -48.11 -9.13
C SER A 13 -6.27 -46.76 -9.77
N LEU A 14 -5.16 -46.67 -10.51
CA LEU A 14 -4.75 -45.46 -11.22
C LEU A 14 -5.41 -45.42 -12.61
N ARG A 15 -6.12 -44.34 -12.91
CA ARG A 15 -6.83 -44.13 -14.18
C ARG A 15 -5.89 -43.55 -15.23
N CYS A 16 -5.57 -44.36 -16.23
CA CYS A 16 -4.61 -44.03 -17.28
C CYS A 16 -5.32 -43.53 -18.54
N ALA A 17 -5.08 -42.29 -18.93
CA ALA A 17 -5.47 -41.74 -20.23
C ALA A 17 -4.38 -41.96 -21.27
N ILE A 18 -4.75 -42.42 -22.45
CA ILE A 18 -3.83 -42.59 -23.59
C ILE A 18 -4.08 -41.46 -24.58
N TYR A 19 -3.01 -40.75 -24.94
CA TYR A 19 -3.08 -39.69 -25.94
C TYR A 19 -2.26 -40.05 -27.17
N THR A 20 -2.90 -39.99 -28.33
CA THR A 20 -2.29 -40.32 -29.63
C THR A 20 -2.37 -39.16 -30.60
N ARG A 21 -1.36 -39.05 -31.48
CA ARG A 21 -1.31 -37.97 -32.49
C ARG A 21 -0.62 -38.42 -33.78
N VAL A 22 -1.21 -38.03 -34.91
CA VAL A 22 -0.61 -38.14 -36.24
C VAL A 22 -0.72 -36.80 -36.96
N SER A 23 0.39 -36.29 -37.49
CA SER A 23 0.38 -35.14 -38.41
C SER A 23 0.15 -35.61 -39.84
N THR A 24 -0.58 -34.83 -40.64
CA THR A 24 -0.95 -35.15 -42.03
C THR A 24 0.21 -35.13 -43.03
N ASP A 25 1.42 -34.74 -42.60
CA ASP A 25 2.59 -34.67 -43.48
C ASP A 25 3.55 -35.85 -43.28
N HIS A 26 3.82 -36.51 -44.41
CA HIS A 26 4.84 -37.53 -44.74
C HIS A 26 4.33 -38.98 -44.82
N GLY A 27 4.51 -39.55 -46.02
CA GLY A 27 4.19 -40.94 -46.37
C GLY A 27 5.16 -41.97 -45.79
N LEU A 28 4.98 -43.22 -46.22
CA LEU A 28 5.68 -44.49 -45.88
C LEU A 28 5.80 -44.86 -44.38
N GLU A 29 5.84 -43.92 -43.44
CA GLU A 29 5.76 -44.20 -41.98
C GLU A 29 4.31 -44.37 -41.47
N GLN A 30 3.31 -44.14 -42.32
CA GLN A 30 1.87 -44.19 -41.96
C GLN A 30 1.38 -45.59 -41.57
N GLU A 31 1.96 -46.67 -42.10
CA GLU A 31 1.54 -48.03 -41.75
C GLU A 31 2.06 -48.48 -40.37
N PHE A 32 3.21 -47.96 -39.94
CA PHE A 32 3.83 -48.32 -38.66
C PHE A 32 3.49 -47.36 -37.50
N ASN A 33 3.08 -46.12 -37.78
CA ASN A 33 2.83 -45.08 -36.78
C ASN A 33 1.38 -44.57 -36.78
N SER A 34 0.43 -45.43 -37.15
CA SER A 34 -1.00 -45.14 -37.09
C SER A 34 -1.44 -44.81 -35.65
N LEU A 35 -2.56 -44.09 -35.51
CA LEU A 35 -3.14 -43.78 -34.19
C LEU A 35 -3.43 -45.07 -33.39
N ASP A 36 -3.88 -46.12 -34.08
CA ASP A 36 -4.20 -47.40 -33.48
C ASP A 36 -2.95 -48.16 -33.03
N ASN A 37 -1.85 -48.15 -33.79
CA ASN A 37 -0.59 -48.77 -33.38
C ASN A 37 -0.01 -48.07 -32.13
N GLN A 38 -0.05 -46.73 -32.10
CA GLN A 38 0.39 -45.95 -30.94
C GLN A 38 -0.43 -46.27 -29.70
N ARG A 39 -1.75 -46.41 -29.87
CA ARG A 39 -2.67 -46.78 -28.79
C ARG A 39 -2.43 -48.21 -28.32
N GLU A 40 -2.29 -49.17 -29.22
CA GLU A 40 -2.02 -50.57 -28.88
C GLU A 40 -0.71 -50.70 -28.09
N ALA A 41 0.35 -50.01 -28.50
CA ALA A 41 1.60 -49.96 -27.76
C ALA A 41 1.43 -49.35 -26.35
N ALA A 42 0.66 -48.27 -26.23
CA ALA A 42 0.37 -47.65 -24.93
C ALA A 42 -0.51 -48.54 -24.05
N GLU A 43 -1.51 -49.22 -24.60
CA GLU A 43 -2.36 -50.17 -23.87
C GLU A 43 -1.57 -51.39 -23.41
N ALA A 44 -0.67 -51.92 -24.25
CA ALA A 44 0.24 -53.01 -23.89
C ALA A 44 1.17 -52.60 -22.74
N TYR A 45 1.67 -51.36 -22.75
CA TYR A 45 2.47 -50.81 -21.67
C TYR A 45 1.66 -50.65 -20.37
N VAL A 46 0.44 -50.11 -20.43
CA VAL A 46 -0.43 -50.01 -19.24
C VAL A 46 -0.75 -51.40 -18.68
N LYS A 47 -0.99 -52.39 -19.54
CA LYS A 47 -1.23 -53.79 -19.14
C LYS A 47 0.00 -54.41 -18.47
N SER A 48 1.23 -54.10 -18.90
CA SER A 48 2.44 -54.59 -18.22
C SER A 48 2.62 -53.98 -16.83
N GLN A 49 2.13 -52.75 -16.61
CA GLN A 49 2.10 -52.08 -15.31
C GLN A 49 0.84 -52.36 -14.47
N ALA A 50 0.04 -53.37 -14.83
CA ALA A 50 -1.18 -53.72 -14.09
C ALA A 50 -0.92 -54.06 -12.61
N HIS A 51 0.28 -54.54 -12.28
CA HIS A 51 0.70 -54.83 -10.89
C HIS A 51 0.82 -53.56 -10.02
N GLU A 52 1.01 -52.39 -10.62
CA GLU A 52 0.99 -51.09 -9.95
C GLU A 52 -0.44 -50.49 -9.85
N GLY A 53 -1.47 -51.21 -10.31
CA GLY A 53 -2.87 -50.78 -10.23
C GLY A 53 -3.36 -49.94 -11.41
N TRP A 54 -2.61 -49.87 -12.51
CA TRP A 54 -2.94 -49.04 -13.67
C TRP A 54 -4.11 -49.61 -14.48
N ARG A 55 -5.06 -48.75 -14.87
CA ARG A 55 -6.22 -49.11 -15.70
C ARG A 55 -6.43 -48.10 -16.81
N VAL A 56 -6.49 -48.58 -18.05
CA VAL A 56 -6.79 -47.75 -19.22
C VAL A 56 -8.23 -47.22 -19.14
N LEU A 57 -8.41 -45.92 -19.35
CA LEU A 57 -9.72 -45.30 -19.51
C LEU A 57 -10.32 -45.62 -20.89
N PRO A 58 -11.64 -45.84 -20.99
CA PRO A 58 -12.29 -46.14 -22.27
C PRO A 58 -12.25 -44.97 -23.26
N ASP A 59 -12.14 -43.73 -22.76
CA ASP A 59 -12.15 -42.53 -23.58
C ASP A 59 -10.95 -42.47 -24.54
N ARG A 60 -11.20 -41.97 -25.76
CA ARG A 60 -10.18 -41.83 -26.80
C ARG A 60 -9.75 -40.36 -26.97
N PHE A 61 -8.49 -40.08 -26.69
CA PHE A 61 -7.87 -38.77 -26.90
C PHE A 61 -6.94 -38.82 -28.12
N ASP A 62 -7.56 -38.83 -29.31
CA ASP A 62 -6.85 -39.01 -30.58
C ASP A 62 -6.93 -37.70 -31.40
N ASP A 63 -5.78 -37.08 -31.69
CA ASP A 63 -5.68 -35.88 -32.56
C ASP A 63 -5.03 -36.25 -33.91
N GLY A 64 -5.86 -36.47 -34.93
CA GLY A 64 -5.43 -36.69 -36.31
C GLY A 64 -5.36 -35.40 -37.13
N GLY A 65 -4.28 -35.18 -37.86
CA GLY A 65 -4.11 -34.01 -38.75
C GLY A 65 -3.66 -32.71 -38.06
N PHE A 66 -3.29 -32.77 -36.78
CA PHE A 66 -2.84 -31.61 -36.01
C PHE A 66 -1.31 -31.55 -35.83
N SER A 67 -0.76 -30.33 -35.92
CA SER A 67 0.67 -30.07 -35.75
C SER A 67 1.10 -30.14 -34.28
N GLY A 68 2.26 -30.76 -34.04
CA GLY A 68 2.92 -30.86 -32.74
C GLY A 68 3.36 -29.51 -32.13
N GLY A 69 3.26 -28.40 -32.86
CA GLY A 69 3.72 -27.07 -32.44
C GLY A 69 2.67 -26.17 -31.79
N SER A 70 1.38 -26.57 -31.77
CA SER A 70 0.30 -25.79 -31.11
C SER A 70 -0.36 -26.61 -30.00
N LEU A 71 -0.70 -25.99 -28.87
CA LEU A 71 -1.48 -26.61 -27.79
C LEU A 71 -3.01 -26.50 -28.01
N GLU A 72 -3.46 -25.72 -28.98
CA GLU A 72 -4.87 -25.59 -29.33
C GLU A 72 -5.32 -26.77 -30.20
N ARG A 73 -5.52 -27.93 -29.57
CA ARG A 73 -5.99 -29.15 -30.23
C ARG A 73 -7.20 -29.72 -29.51
N PRO A 74 -8.25 -30.20 -30.22
CA PRO A 74 -9.49 -30.63 -29.58
C PRO A 74 -9.31 -31.80 -28.60
N ALA A 75 -8.56 -32.85 -28.94
CA ALA A 75 -8.41 -33.99 -28.05
C ALA A 75 -7.47 -33.69 -26.88
N LEU A 76 -6.39 -32.94 -27.12
CA LEU A 76 -5.51 -32.46 -26.05
C LEU A 76 -6.24 -31.56 -25.06
N GLN A 77 -7.04 -30.59 -25.52
CA GLN A 77 -7.80 -29.69 -24.63
C GLN A 77 -8.84 -30.45 -23.79
N ARG A 78 -9.50 -31.47 -24.37
CA ARG A 78 -10.37 -32.37 -23.60
C ARG A 78 -9.59 -33.14 -22.54
N LEU A 79 -8.43 -33.68 -22.88
CA LEU A 79 -7.57 -34.38 -21.92
C LEU A 79 -7.16 -33.46 -20.76
N LEU A 80 -6.77 -32.22 -21.06
CA LEU A 80 -6.42 -31.24 -20.02
C LEU A 80 -7.62 -30.88 -19.12
N ALA A 81 -8.82 -30.75 -19.68
CA ALA A 81 -10.02 -30.52 -18.89
C ALA A 81 -10.35 -31.70 -17.95
N GLU A 82 -10.12 -32.93 -18.40
CA GLU A 82 -10.29 -34.14 -17.60
C GLU A 82 -9.24 -34.26 -16.47
N VAL A 83 -8.02 -33.81 -16.72
CA VAL A 83 -6.95 -33.68 -15.71
C VAL A 83 -7.36 -32.68 -14.62
N VAL A 84 -7.79 -31.48 -15.01
CA VAL A 84 -8.23 -30.44 -14.06
C VAL A 84 -9.44 -30.91 -13.25
N ALA A 85 -10.30 -31.74 -13.84
CA ALA A 85 -11.44 -32.34 -13.15
C ALA A 85 -11.08 -33.51 -12.22
N GLY A 86 -9.80 -33.88 -12.10
CA GLY A 86 -9.33 -34.99 -11.27
C GLY A 86 -9.85 -36.36 -11.74
N ARG A 87 -10.12 -36.51 -13.04
CA ARG A 87 -10.64 -37.77 -13.63
C ARG A 87 -9.55 -38.69 -14.20
N ILE A 88 -8.32 -38.19 -14.28
CA ILE A 88 -7.14 -38.88 -14.82
C ILE A 88 -6.03 -38.83 -13.78
N ASP A 89 -5.35 -39.96 -13.55
CA ASP A 89 -4.21 -40.05 -12.62
C ASP A 89 -2.87 -40.25 -13.36
N VAL A 90 -2.91 -40.85 -14.56
CA VAL A 90 -1.71 -41.10 -15.38
C VAL A 90 -1.99 -40.77 -16.85
N ILE A 91 -1.08 -40.07 -17.52
CA ILE A 91 -1.12 -39.80 -18.96
C ILE A 91 -0.01 -40.60 -19.64
N VAL A 92 -0.40 -41.40 -20.63
CA VAL A 92 0.51 -42.26 -21.40
C VAL A 92 0.54 -41.80 -22.85
N VAL A 93 1.75 -41.59 -23.36
CA VAL A 93 2.01 -41.23 -24.76
C VAL A 93 3.04 -42.16 -25.37
N TYR A 94 2.96 -42.41 -26.68
CA TYR A 94 3.97 -43.23 -27.36
C TYR A 94 5.36 -42.59 -27.28
N LYS A 95 5.45 -41.30 -27.63
CA LYS A 95 6.65 -40.44 -27.60
C LYS A 95 6.30 -39.03 -27.13
N VAL A 96 7.24 -38.31 -26.52
CA VAL A 96 7.03 -36.93 -26.03
C VAL A 96 6.63 -35.97 -27.16
N ASP A 97 7.17 -36.18 -28.38
CA ASP A 97 6.83 -35.39 -29.57
C ASP A 97 5.35 -35.50 -29.99
N ARG A 98 4.61 -36.49 -29.49
CA ARG A 98 3.17 -36.62 -29.71
C ARG A 98 2.43 -35.53 -28.95
N LEU A 99 2.88 -35.20 -27.74
CA LEU A 99 2.29 -34.15 -26.91
C LEU A 99 2.66 -32.75 -27.43
N THR A 100 3.96 -32.45 -27.54
CA THR A 100 4.45 -31.16 -28.04
C THR A 100 5.86 -31.26 -28.59
N ARG A 101 6.17 -30.42 -29.59
CA ARG A 101 7.52 -30.21 -30.12
C ARG A 101 8.26 -29.04 -29.44
N ALA A 102 7.55 -28.19 -28.70
CA ALA A 102 8.12 -27.04 -28.02
C ALA A 102 8.42 -27.38 -26.55
N LEU A 103 9.69 -27.27 -26.16
CA LEU A 103 10.14 -27.55 -24.78
C LEU A 103 9.43 -26.65 -23.75
N ALA A 104 9.22 -25.38 -24.11
CA ALA A 104 8.50 -24.43 -23.26
C ALA A 104 7.04 -24.82 -23.02
N ASP A 105 6.38 -25.46 -23.97
CA ASP A 105 5.01 -25.93 -23.80
C ASP A 105 4.97 -27.26 -23.05
N PHE A 106 5.99 -28.10 -23.22
CA PHE A 106 6.17 -29.32 -22.43
C PHE A 106 6.31 -28.97 -20.94
N ALA A 107 7.13 -27.97 -20.60
CA ALA A 107 7.29 -27.48 -19.23
C ALA A 107 5.96 -27.06 -18.59
N LYS A 108 5.11 -26.30 -19.30
CA LYS A 108 3.79 -25.87 -18.80
C LYS A 108 2.86 -27.05 -18.56
N LEU A 109 2.86 -28.03 -19.47
CA LEU A 109 2.01 -29.22 -19.35
C LEU A 109 2.44 -30.06 -18.15
N VAL A 110 3.73 -30.21 -17.94
CA VAL A 110 4.29 -30.92 -16.79
C VAL A 110 3.97 -30.22 -15.47
N GLU A 111 4.14 -28.89 -15.39
CA GLU A 111 3.75 -28.12 -14.20
C GLU A 111 2.26 -28.31 -13.88
N LEU A 112 1.40 -28.27 -14.90
CA LEU A 112 -0.04 -28.51 -14.75
C LEU A 112 -0.33 -29.93 -14.25
N PHE A 113 0.40 -30.94 -14.73
CA PHE A 113 0.24 -32.32 -14.28
C PHE A 113 0.69 -32.49 -12.83
N ASP A 114 1.81 -31.88 -12.44
CA ASP A 114 2.33 -31.92 -11.05
C ASP A 114 1.38 -31.20 -10.07
N GLU A 115 0.78 -30.07 -10.47
CA GLU A 115 -0.22 -29.34 -9.68
C GLU A 115 -1.49 -30.17 -9.39
N HIS A 116 -1.81 -31.12 -10.28
CA HIS A 116 -2.99 -31.99 -10.17
C HIS A 116 -2.64 -33.44 -9.79
N ASP A 117 -1.42 -33.70 -9.29
CA ASP A 117 -0.93 -35.03 -8.92
C ASP A 117 -1.03 -36.10 -10.04
N VAL A 118 -0.95 -35.67 -11.31
CA VAL A 118 -1.02 -36.54 -12.49
C VAL A 118 0.38 -36.98 -12.94
N SER A 119 0.58 -38.28 -13.10
CA SER A 119 1.84 -38.84 -13.61
C SER A 119 1.89 -38.84 -15.14
N PHE A 120 3.06 -38.58 -15.72
CA PHE A 120 3.29 -38.55 -17.16
C PHE A 120 4.31 -39.62 -17.57
N VAL A 121 3.98 -40.37 -18.64
CA VAL A 121 4.75 -41.54 -19.08
C VAL A 121 4.87 -41.58 -20.60
N SER A 122 6.09 -41.77 -21.08
CA SER A 122 6.37 -42.08 -22.49
C SER A 122 6.67 -43.58 -22.66
N VAL A 123 6.08 -44.23 -23.66
CA VAL A 123 6.26 -45.67 -23.91
C VAL A 123 7.64 -45.99 -24.48
N THR A 124 8.12 -45.26 -25.49
CA THR A 124 9.40 -45.57 -26.14
C THR A 124 10.60 -44.81 -25.58
N GLN A 125 10.38 -43.87 -24.66
CA GLN A 125 11.43 -43.06 -24.06
C GLN A 125 11.37 -43.27 -22.54
N ALA A 126 12.52 -43.36 -21.86
CA ALA A 126 12.58 -43.61 -20.42
C ALA A 126 12.17 -42.37 -19.57
N PHE A 127 11.10 -41.68 -19.97
CA PHE A 127 10.51 -40.56 -19.25
C PHE A 127 9.29 -41.05 -18.49
N ASN A 128 9.45 -41.11 -17.17
CA ASN A 128 8.42 -41.51 -16.25
C ASN A 128 8.51 -40.60 -15.01
N THR A 129 7.49 -39.77 -14.78
CA THR A 129 7.47 -38.84 -13.63
C THR A 129 7.14 -39.51 -12.30
N THR A 130 6.80 -40.79 -12.32
CA THR A 130 6.66 -41.65 -11.15
C THR A 130 8.03 -42.10 -10.59
N SER A 131 9.09 -42.10 -11.40
CA SER A 131 10.47 -42.46 -11.00
C SER A 131 11.31 -41.24 -10.60
N CYS A 132 12.13 -41.38 -9.55
CA CYS A 132 13.07 -40.34 -9.10
C CYS A 132 14.02 -39.87 -10.22
N MET A 133 14.49 -40.79 -11.07
CA MET A 133 15.37 -40.45 -12.20
C MET A 133 14.62 -39.65 -13.27
N GLY A 134 13.38 -40.03 -13.58
CA GLY A 134 12.56 -39.31 -14.56
C GLY A 134 12.14 -37.92 -14.08
N ARG A 135 11.86 -37.75 -12.78
CA ARG A 135 11.66 -36.43 -12.15
C ARG A 135 12.91 -35.55 -12.25
N LEU A 136 14.10 -36.11 -12.04
CA LEU A 136 15.36 -35.37 -12.19
C LEU A 136 15.57 -34.89 -13.64
N THR A 137 15.41 -35.78 -14.63
CA THR A 137 15.59 -35.40 -16.04
C THR A 137 14.58 -34.34 -16.47
N LEU A 138 13.35 -34.43 -15.96
CA LEU A 138 12.29 -33.46 -16.20
C LEU A 138 12.61 -32.08 -15.61
N ASN A 139 13.11 -32.01 -14.38
CA ASN A 139 13.53 -30.75 -13.77
C ASN A 139 14.68 -30.07 -14.53
N VAL A 140 15.59 -30.86 -15.09
CA VAL A 140 16.66 -30.35 -15.96
C VAL A 140 16.08 -29.75 -17.25
N LEU A 141 15.14 -30.44 -17.90
CA LEU A 141 14.46 -29.94 -19.10
C LEU A 141 13.66 -28.66 -18.82
N LEU A 142 12.97 -28.58 -17.67
CA LEU A 142 12.28 -27.37 -17.22
C LEU A 142 13.26 -26.21 -17.01
N SER A 143 14.40 -26.47 -16.37
CA SER A 143 15.44 -25.45 -16.16
C SER A 143 15.97 -24.89 -17.48
N PHE A 144 16.16 -25.73 -18.50
CA PHE A 144 16.53 -25.27 -19.84
C PHE A 144 15.42 -24.46 -20.51
N ALA A 145 14.16 -24.88 -20.38
CA ALA A 145 13.02 -24.14 -20.91
C ALA A 145 12.89 -22.75 -20.28
N GLN A 146 13.12 -22.66 -18.97
CA GLN A 146 13.14 -21.40 -18.23
C GLN A 146 14.31 -20.53 -18.69
N PHE A 147 15.51 -21.10 -18.78
CA PHE A 147 16.70 -20.42 -19.27
C PHE A 147 16.50 -19.85 -20.68
N GLU A 148 15.88 -20.61 -21.60
CA GLU A 148 15.59 -20.12 -22.96
C GLU A 148 14.59 -18.95 -22.96
N ARG A 149 13.57 -18.99 -22.10
CA ARG A 149 12.64 -17.86 -21.93
C ARG A 149 13.34 -16.62 -21.40
N GLU A 150 14.24 -16.78 -20.44
CA GLU A 150 15.04 -15.69 -19.88
C GLU A 150 15.98 -15.08 -20.92
N LEU A 151 16.70 -15.91 -21.70
CA LEU A 151 17.53 -15.48 -22.82
C LEU A 151 16.73 -14.76 -23.91
N THR A 152 15.52 -15.24 -24.21
CA THR A 152 14.63 -14.58 -25.17
C THR A 152 14.20 -13.21 -24.65
N GLY A 153 13.86 -13.12 -23.35
CA GLY A 153 13.55 -11.85 -22.69
C GLY A 153 14.72 -10.87 -22.71
N GLU A 154 15.94 -11.33 -22.48
CA GLU A 154 17.17 -10.54 -22.63
C GLU A 154 17.34 -10.03 -24.06
N ARG A 155 17.28 -10.90 -25.06
CA ARG A 155 17.39 -10.52 -26.48
C ARG A 155 16.32 -9.52 -26.91
N ILE A 156 15.09 -9.66 -26.43
CA ILE A 156 14.03 -8.69 -26.71
C ILE A 156 14.37 -7.34 -26.08
N ARG A 157 14.83 -7.32 -24.82
CA ARG A 157 15.26 -6.08 -24.14
C ARG A 157 16.42 -5.41 -24.88
N ASP A 158 17.39 -6.18 -25.36
CA ASP A 158 18.52 -5.66 -26.13
C ASP A 158 18.10 -5.12 -27.49
N LYS A 159 17.20 -5.82 -28.19
CA LYS A 159 16.60 -5.33 -29.44
C LYS A 159 15.81 -4.05 -29.21
N ILE A 160 15.06 -3.92 -28.11
CA ILE A 160 14.35 -2.69 -27.75
C ILE A 160 15.34 -1.57 -27.46
N ALA A 161 16.38 -1.82 -26.68
CA ALA A 161 17.42 -0.83 -26.36
C ALA A 161 18.15 -0.37 -27.63
N ALA A 162 18.52 -1.29 -28.52
CA ALA A 162 19.15 -0.99 -29.80
C ALA A 162 18.21 -0.21 -30.74
N SER A 163 16.93 -0.56 -30.78
CA SER A 163 15.94 0.14 -31.60
C SER A 163 15.67 1.56 -31.08
N LYS A 164 15.60 1.74 -29.76
CA LYS A 164 15.48 3.07 -29.13
C LYS A 164 16.75 3.92 -29.34
N ARG A 165 17.94 3.31 -29.35
CA ARG A 165 19.19 3.99 -29.76
C ARG A 165 19.16 4.47 -31.20
N LYS A 166 18.50 3.72 -32.10
CA LYS A 166 18.23 4.11 -33.49
C LYS A 166 17.09 5.12 -33.64
N GLY A 167 16.50 5.59 -32.54
CA GLY A 167 15.43 6.58 -32.54
C GLY A 167 14.05 6.06 -32.94
N ILE A 168 13.85 4.72 -32.96
CA ILE A 168 12.58 4.08 -33.34
C ILE A 168 11.64 4.01 -32.11
N TRP A 169 10.35 4.28 -32.31
CA TRP A 169 9.34 4.16 -31.28
C TRP A 169 8.92 2.70 -31.09
N MET A 170 9.31 2.11 -29.95
CA MET A 170 9.07 0.70 -29.63
C MET A 170 7.74 0.43 -28.89
N GLY A 171 6.83 1.41 -28.84
CA GLY A 171 5.49 1.25 -28.25
C GLY A 171 5.29 1.93 -26.88
N GLY A 172 4.10 1.72 -26.31
CA GLY A 172 3.61 2.38 -25.10
C GLY A 172 2.70 3.58 -25.39
N VAL A 173 2.31 4.29 -24.32
CA VAL A 173 1.43 5.46 -24.41
C VAL A 173 2.08 6.54 -25.25
N VAL A 174 1.41 6.95 -26.32
CA VAL A 174 1.89 7.98 -27.23
C VAL A 174 1.89 9.33 -26.50
N PRO A 175 3.03 10.05 -26.48
CA PRO A 175 3.11 11.40 -25.94
C PRO A 175 2.12 12.33 -26.64
N LEU A 176 1.52 13.26 -25.89
CA LEU A 176 0.69 14.31 -26.47
C LEU A 176 1.51 15.07 -27.54
N GLY A 177 0.90 15.58 -28.61
CA GLY A 177 1.65 16.23 -29.69
C GLY A 177 2.06 15.34 -30.85
N TYR A 178 2.07 14.01 -30.64
CA TYR A 178 2.53 13.06 -31.63
C TYR A 178 1.47 12.00 -31.96
N ARG A 179 1.54 11.47 -33.19
CA ARG A 179 0.86 10.24 -33.65
C ARG A 179 1.91 9.21 -34.02
N VAL A 180 1.60 7.93 -33.86
CA VAL A 180 2.51 6.85 -34.28
C VAL A 180 2.06 6.33 -35.64
N GLU A 181 2.98 6.30 -36.61
CA GLU A 181 2.81 5.61 -37.89
C GLU A 181 4.07 4.79 -38.16
N ALA A 182 3.93 3.53 -38.54
CA ALA A 182 5.06 2.65 -38.86
C ALA A 182 6.23 2.66 -37.84
N ARG A 183 5.93 2.78 -36.54
CA ARG A 183 6.91 2.90 -35.43
C ARG A 183 7.76 4.19 -35.44
N ALA A 184 7.33 5.21 -36.17
CA ALA A 184 7.85 6.58 -36.09
C ALA A 184 6.80 7.51 -35.45
N LEU A 185 7.26 8.51 -34.70
CA LEU A 185 6.41 9.55 -34.14
C LEU A 185 6.32 10.71 -35.14
N HIS A 186 5.11 11.06 -35.54
CA HIS A 186 4.82 12.20 -36.42
C HIS A 186 4.13 13.30 -35.62
N VAL A 187 4.50 14.56 -35.87
CA VAL A 187 3.92 15.71 -35.16
C VAL A 187 2.48 15.95 -35.64
N VAL A 188 1.57 16.17 -34.69
CA VAL A 188 0.21 16.65 -34.97
C VAL A 188 0.20 18.17 -34.73
N PRO A 189 0.05 19.02 -35.77
CA PRO A 189 0.22 20.47 -35.65
C PRO A 189 -0.64 21.14 -34.58
N GLU A 190 -1.92 20.75 -34.47
CA GLU A 190 -2.85 21.29 -33.46
C GLU A 190 -2.38 21.00 -32.04
N HIS A 191 -1.94 19.77 -31.78
CA HIS A 191 -1.44 19.38 -30.47
C HIS A 191 -0.06 20.00 -30.18
N ALA A 192 0.76 20.20 -31.21
CA ALA A 192 2.05 20.87 -31.09
C ALA A 192 1.90 22.34 -30.68
N ALA A 193 0.91 23.05 -31.24
CA ALA A 193 0.56 24.41 -30.84
C ALA A 193 0.15 24.46 -29.35
N LEU A 194 -0.68 23.50 -28.90
CA LEU A 194 -1.05 23.38 -27.50
C LEU A 194 0.17 23.15 -26.59
N ILE A 195 1.12 22.32 -26.99
CA ILE A 195 2.34 22.08 -26.19
C ILE A 195 3.20 23.34 -26.10
N ARG A 196 3.38 24.08 -27.19
CA ARG A 196 4.10 25.37 -27.18
C ARG A 196 3.43 26.35 -26.22
N LEU A 197 2.11 26.49 -26.32
CA LEU A 197 1.31 27.31 -25.41
C LEU A 197 1.53 26.93 -23.94
N LEU A 198 1.56 25.62 -23.62
CA LEU A 198 1.78 25.15 -22.25
C LEU A 198 3.18 25.53 -21.72
N TYR A 199 4.22 25.42 -22.54
CA TYR A 199 5.59 25.79 -22.16
C TYR A 199 5.71 27.30 -21.93
N GLU A 200 5.19 28.11 -22.86
CA GLU A 200 5.20 29.58 -22.76
C GLU A 200 4.40 30.07 -21.56
N ARG A 201 3.19 29.55 -21.36
CA ARG A 201 2.36 29.89 -20.19
C ARG A 201 3.03 29.50 -18.89
N TYR A 202 3.68 28.34 -18.83
CA TYR A 202 4.42 27.96 -17.64
C TYR A 202 5.52 28.97 -17.30
N LEU A 203 6.25 29.48 -18.30
CA LEU A 203 7.26 30.51 -18.08
C LEU A 203 6.65 31.82 -17.59
N SER A 204 5.50 32.24 -18.15
CA SER A 204 4.82 33.47 -17.73
C SER A 204 4.26 33.40 -16.30
N LEU A 205 3.67 32.25 -15.92
CA LEU A 205 3.04 32.06 -14.61
C LEU A 205 4.04 31.65 -13.52
N GLY A 206 5.14 31.01 -13.92
CA GLY A 206 6.22 30.58 -13.03
C GLY A 206 5.87 29.42 -12.07
N SER A 207 4.66 28.86 -12.11
CA SER A 207 4.22 27.78 -11.21
C SER A 207 3.30 26.78 -11.92
N VAL A 208 3.53 25.47 -11.71
CA VAL A 208 2.69 24.40 -12.27
C VAL A 208 1.28 24.41 -11.65
N CYS A 209 1.14 24.83 -10.39
CA CYS A 209 -0.18 24.97 -9.76
C CYS A 209 -0.97 26.13 -10.38
N ALA A 210 -0.29 27.24 -10.65
CA ALA A 210 -0.90 28.38 -11.34
C ALA A 210 -1.31 27.98 -12.76
N LEU A 211 -0.44 27.27 -13.49
CA LEU A 211 -0.74 26.74 -14.82
C LEU A 211 -1.95 25.81 -14.81
N ALA A 212 -2.02 24.84 -13.90
CA ALA A 212 -3.17 23.93 -13.82
C ALA A 212 -4.48 24.69 -13.54
N SER A 213 -4.43 25.70 -12.68
CA SER A 213 -5.60 26.52 -12.33
C SER A 213 -6.02 27.44 -13.49
N ASP A 214 -5.04 27.95 -14.23
CA ASP A 214 -5.23 28.79 -15.42
C ASP A 214 -5.89 28.00 -16.55
N LEU A 215 -5.36 26.82 -16.86
CA LEU A 215 -5.93 25.91 -17.86
C LEU A 215 -7.35 25.47 -17.49
N ALA A 216 -7.60 25.21 -16.21
CA ALA A 216 -8.92 24.88 -15.73
C ALA A 216 -9.91 26.05 -15.88
N ARG A 217 -9.46 27.29 -15.64
CA ARG A 217 -10.27 28.51 -15.80
C ARG A 217 -10.67 28.75 -17.26
N GLU A 218 -9.75 28.48 -18.18
CA GLU A 218 -9.98 28.66 -19.61
C GLU A 218 -10.61 27.44 -20.30
N GLY A 219 -10.86 26.36 -19.57
CA GLY A 219 -11.46 25.14 -20.13
C GLY A 219 -10.52 24.38 -21.09
N VAL A 220 -9.21 24.60 -20.99
CA VAL A 220 -8.23 23.93 -21.84
C VAL A 220 -8.01 22.50 -21.35
N HIS A 221 -8.28 21.53 -22.21
CA HIS A 221 -8.19 20.10 -21.90
C HIS A 221 -7.23 19.39 -22.85
N ALA A 222 -6.66 18.28 -22.38
CA ALA A 222 -5.93 17.40 -23.26
C ALA A 222 -6.91 16.80 -24.29
N PRO A 223 -6.58 16.82 -25.59
CA PRO A 223 -7.45 16.26 -26.62
C PRO A 223 -7.49 14.72 -26.58
N ASP A 224 -8.58 14.16 -27.09
CA ASP A 224 -8.71 12.73 -27.35
C ASP A 224 -7.63 12.29 -28.36
N ARG A 225 -6.99 11.15 -28.10
CA ARG A 225 -5.95 10.64 -29.01
C ARG A 225 -5.99 9.14 -29.18
N ARG A 226 -5.49 8.67 -30.32
CA ARG A 226 -5.32 7.24 -30.60
C ARG A 226 -3.94 6.78 -30.14
N GLU A 227 -3.90 5.65 -29.45
CA GLU A 227 -2.67 4.95 -29.10
C GLU A 227 -2.13 4.16 -30.30
N GLY A 228 -0.82 3.95 -30.36
CA GLY A 228 -0.17 3.24 -31.47
C GLY A 228 -0.61 1.78 -31.66
N THR A 229 -1.29 1.19 -30.68
CA THR A 229 -1.85 -0.18 -30.71
C THR A 229 -3.36 -0.22 -30.99
N GLY A 230 -3.99 0.92 -31.32
CA GLY A 230 -5.43 1.00 -31.64
C GLY A 230 -6.34 1.37 -30.47
N GLY A 231 -5.80 1.54 -29.26
CA GLY A 231 -6.55 2.05 -28.09
C GLY A 231 -6.94 3.53 -28.25
N ARG A 232 -8.02 3.96 -27.58
CA ARG A 232 -8.40 5.38 -27.46
C ARG A 232 -8.03 5.89 -26.07
N VAL A 233 -7.21 6.92 -26.00
CA VAL A 233 -6.92 7.67 -24.77
C VAL A 233 -7.87 8.85 -24.74
N ARG A 234 -8.85 8.82 -23.84
CA ARG A 234 -9.75 9.95 -23.62
C ARG A 234 -8.98 11.12 -23.03
N GLY A 235 -9.13 12.26 -23.67
CA GLY A 235 -8.71 13.55 -23.21
C GLY A 235 -9.42 13.95 -21.91
N GLY A 236 -8.82 14.88 -21.18
CA GLY A 236 -9.33 15.32 -19.89
C GLY A 236 -8.55 16.52 -19.33
N PRO A 237 -8.93 17.02 -18.15
CA PRO A 237 -8.25 18.14 -17.53
C PRO A 237 -6.80 17.80 -17.19
N PHE A 238 -5.90 18.78 -17.35
CA PHE A 238 -4.49 18.61 -17.04
C PHE A 238 -4.27 18.47 -15.53
N SER A 239 -3.92 17.24 -15.10
CA SER A 239 -3.48 17.03 -13.72
C SER A 239 -2.08 17.59 -13.49
N ARG A 240 -1.77 17.97 -12.25
CA ARG A 240 -0.43 18.47 -11.88
C ARG A 240 0.68 17.48 -12.24
N GLY A 241 0.45 16.19 -12.00
CA GLY A 241 1.42 15.13 -12.31
C GLY A 241 1.67 15.02 -13.81
N HIS A 242 0.60 15.09 -14.62
CA HIS A 242 0.71 15.08 -16.06
C HIS A 242 1.48 16.30 -16.59
N LEU A 243 1.24 17.50 -16.04
CA LEU A 243 1.99 18.71 -16.42
C LEU A 243 3.48 18.60 -16.08
N TYR A 244 3.85 18.06 -14.90
CA TYR A 244 5.26 17.83 -14.58
C TYR A 244 5.92 16.83 -15.53
N GLN A 245 5.23 15.72 -15.84
CA GLN A 245 5.74 14.73 -16.80
C GLN A 245 5.89 15.32 -18.20
N LEU A 246 4.93 16.14 -18.63
CA LEU A 246 4.94 16.81 -19.93
C LEU A 246 6.10 17.80 -20.02
N LEU A 247 6.21 18.74 -19.07
CA LEU A 247 7.24 19.79 -19.09
C LEU A 247 8.67 19.24 -18.95
N SER A 248 8.85 18.09 -18.31
CA SER A 248 10.17 17.43 -18.14
C SER A 248 10.49 16.41 -19.24
N SER A 249 9.56 16.11 -20.14
CA SER A 249 9.75 15.10 -21.17
C SER A 249 10.70 15.58 -22.26
N ARG A 250 11.84 14.90 -22.41
CA ARG A 250 12.81 15.15 -23.48
C ARG A 250 12.31 14.72 -24.87
N VAL A 251 11.15 14.07 -24.97
CA VAL A 251 10.55 13.72 -26.25
C VAL A 251 10.25 14.95 -27.09
N TYR A 252 9.84 16.06 -26.48
CA TYR A 252 9.54 17.30 -27.20
C TYR A 252 10.76 17.97 -27.84
N LEU A 253 11.98 17.58 -27.43
CA LEU A 253 13.25 17.97 -28.04
C LEU A 253 13.70 17.06 -29.20
N GLY A 254 12.84 16.14 -29.65
CA GLY A 254 13.23 15.15 -30.66
C GLY A 254 14.10 14.02 -30.11
N LYS A 255 14.09 13.76 -28.78
CA LYS A 255 14.94 12.74 -28.15
C LYS A 255 14.12 11.62 -27.50
N ILE A 256 14.58 10.38 -27.59
CA ILE A 256 13.96 9.22 -26.92
C ILE A 256 14.80 8.84 -25.71
N THR A 257 14.15 8.70 -24.54
CA THR A 257 14.82 8.32 -23.29
C THR A 257 14.67 6.83 -22.99
N HIS A 258 15.75 6.18 -22.58
CA HIS A 258 15.76 4.79 -22.14
C HIS A 258 16.74 4.60 -20.98
N ARG A 259 16.25 4.12 -19.81
CA ARG A 259 17.06 3.89 -18.60
C ARG A 259 17.99 5.07 -18.25
N GLY A 260 17.46 6.30 -18.33
CA GLY A 260 18.22 7.52 -18.02
C GLY A 260 19.07 8.07 -19.18
N ALA A 261 19.42 7.26 -20.18
CA ALA A 261 20.10 7.72 -21.38
C ALA A 261 19.11 8.38 -22.36
N SER A 262 19.58 9.41 -23.08
CA SER A 262 18.80 10.14 -24.08
C SER A 262 19.46 9.99 -25.45
N HIS A 263 18.71 9.50 -26.43
CA HIS A 263 19.17 9.30 -27.80
C HIS A 263 18.38 10.19 -28.78
N PRO A 264 18.96 10.62 -29.91
CA PRO A 264 18.19 11.27 -30.98
C PRO A 264 17.06 10.35 -31.47
N GLY A 265 15.84 10.86 -31.48
CA GLY A 265 14.67 10.20 -32.04
C GLY A 265 14.56 10.48 -33.55
N GLN A 266 13.79 9.66 -34.27
CA GLN A 266 13.47 9.90 -35.68
C GLN A 266 12.35 10.94 -35.88
N HIS A 267 11.87 11.54 -34.80
CA HIS A 267 10.73 12.44 -34.81
C HIS A 267 11.14 13.89 -34.69
N ALA A 268 10.37 14.78 -35.31
CA ALA A 268 10.61 16.21 -35.24
C ALA A 268 10.39 16.75 -33.82
N ALA A 269 11.24 17.68 -33.40
CA ALA A 269 11.07 18.42 -32.16
C ALA A 269 9.85 19.35 -32.26
N ILE A 270 9.07 19.44 -31.19
CA ILE A 270 7.95 20.41 -31.09
C ILE A 270 8.43 21.71 -30.44
N ILE A 271 9.36 21.59 -29.49
CA ILE A 271 9.86 22.67 -28.65
C ILE A 271 11.34 22.92 -28.96
N GLU A 272 11.70 24.21 -29.04
CA GLU A 272 13.08 24.65 -29.21
C GLU A 272 13.94 24.33 -27.97
N PRO A 273 15.23 23.98 -28.15
CA PRO A 273 16.13 23.67 -27.04
C PRO A 273 16.21 24.77 -25.96
N GLU A 274 16.17 26.03 -26.39
CA GLU A 274 16.24 27.21 -25.51
C GLU A 274 15.00 27.33 -24.62
N LEU A 275 13.81 27.17 -25.20
CA LEU A 275 12.54 27.21 -24.48
C LEU A 275 12.47 26.07 -23.45
N PHE A 276 12.91 24.87 -23.82
CA PHE A 276 12.98 23.74 -22.89
C PHE A 276 13.97 23.99 -21.76
N ALA A 277 15.16 24.52 -22.06
CA ALA A 277 16.18 24.83 -21.06
C ALA A 277 15.67 25.87 -20.05
N ALA A 278 15.00 26.93 -20.51
CA ALA A 278 14.39 27.93 -19.64
C ALA A 278 13.33 27.33 -18.70
N VAL A 279 12.48 26.44 -19.21
CA VAL A 279 11.48 25.72 -18.40
C VAL A 279 12.13 24.80 -17.38
N ALA A 280 13.17 24.06 -17.79
CA ALA A 280 13.92 23.16 -16.92
C ALA A 280 14.60 23.93 -15.78
N GLU A 281 15.24 25.06 -16.08
CA GLU A 281 15.83 25.94 -15.07
C GLU A 281 14.78 26.52 -14.13
N ARG A 282 13.62 26.95 -14.66
CA ARG A 282 12.52 27.43 -13.80
C ARG A 282 12.00 26.34 -12.88
N LEU A 283 11.85 25.10 -13.36
CA LEU A 283 11.46 23.95 -12.54
C LEU A 283 12.51 23.63 -11.46
N ALA A 284 13.80 23.71 -11.80
CA ALA A 284 14.89 23.51 -10.87
C ALA A 284 14.94 24.63 -9.81
N ALA A 285 14.82 25.90 -10.23
CA ALA A 285 14.75 27.08 -9.36
C ALA A 285 13.58 26.98 -8.37
N ASN A 286 12.37 26.66 -8.83
CA ASN A 286 11.21 26.44 -7.96
C ASN A 286 11.43 25.30 -6.95
N THR A 287 12.26 24.32 -7.29
CA THR A 287 12.61 23.22 -6.38
C THR A 287 13.65 23.66 -5.35
N ARG A 288 14.66 24.43 -5.78
CA ARG A 288 15.65 25.08 -4.89
C ARG A 288 14.97 26.05 -3.92
N GLU A 289 14.11 26.93 -4.41
CA GLU A 289 13.34 27.90 -3.61
C GLU A 289 12.43 27.19 -2.60
N ARG A 290 11.68 26.16 -3.01
CA ARG A 290 10.88 25.38 -2.05
C ARG A 290 11.74 24.70 -1.00
N ARG A 291 12.96 24.26 -1.34
CA ARG A 291 13.91 23.70 -0.38
C ARG A 291 14.44 24.79 0.57
N GLN A 292 14.75 25.98 0.07
CA GLN A 292 15.18 27.13 0.86
C GLN A 292 14.07 27.67 1.78
N ILE A 293 12.82 27.74 1.32
CA ILE A 293 11.68 28.12 2.16
C ILE A 293 11.47 27.08 3.27
N ARG A 294 11.69 25.79 2.97
CA ARG A 294 11.65 24.73 3.99
C ARG A 294 12.76 24.88 5.02
N SER A 295 13.99 25.15 4.60
CA SER A 295 15.09 25.40 5.54
C SER A 295 14.88 26.68 6.36
N ALA A 296 14.36 27.75 5.74
CA ALA A 296 14.00 29.01 6.40
C ALA A 296 12.79 28.90 7.34
N SER A 297 11.87 27.94 7.12
CA SER A 297 10.74 27.66 8.02
C SER A 297 11.15 27.08 9.38
N GLY A 298 12.46 26.89 9.58
CA GLY A 298 13.08 26.39 10.81
C GLY A 298 12.98 24.89 10.98
N ALA A 299 12.38 24.16 10.03
CA ALA A 299 12.16 22.72 10.07
C ALA A 299 13.41 21.95 9.62
N LEU A 300 14.34 21.71 10.56
CA LEU A 300 15.67 21.14 10.30
C LEU A 300 15.63 19.76 9.64
N LEU A 301 14.61 18.95 9.95
CA LEU A 301 14.42 17.60 9.40
C LEU A 301 13.40 17.54 8.24
N GLY A 302 13.10 18.69 7.62
CA GLY A 302 12.10 18.81 6.56
C GLY A 302 12.44 18.02 5.29
N GLY A 303 11.87 16.83 5.15
CA GLY A 303 12.11 15.93 4.01
C GLY A 303 13.15 14.84 4.27
N LEU A 304 13.78 14.83 5.45
CA LEU A 304 14.69 13.80 5.92
C LEU A 304 14.03 12.82 6.90
N LEU A 305 12.88 13.20 7.49
CA LEU A 305 12.17 12.41 8.48
C LEU A 305 11.11 11.48 7.86
N PHE A 306 11.09 10.23 8.30
CA PHE A 306 10.17 9.17 7.87
C PHE A 306 9.58 8.45 9.09
N ASP A 307 8.37 7.91 8.95
CA ASP A 307 7.81 6.99 9.94
C ASP A 307 8.34 5.55 9.77
N ALA A 308 8.00 4.64 10.70
CA ALA A 308 8.47 3.25 10.68
C ALA A 308 8.08 2.51 9.39
N SER A 309 6.97 2.88 8.76
CA SER A 309 6.50 2.32 7.48
C SER A 309 7.15 2.99 6.26
N GLY A 310 8.13 3.88 6.46
CA GLY A 310 8.89 4.54 5.41
C GLY A 310 8.16 5.70 4.72
N ARG A 311 7.06 6.21 5.29
CA ARG A 311 6.33 7.36 4.74
C ARG A 311 6.97 8.66 5.24
N ALA A 312 7.15 9.62 4.34
CA ALA A 312 7.74 10.90 4.69
C ALA A 312 6.87 11.70 5.68
N MET A 313 7.50 12.27 6.71
CA MET A 313 6.87 13.17 7.66
C MET A 313 7.09 14.62 7.22
N SER A 314 6.01 15.40 7.17
CA SER A 314 6.06 16.81 6.74
C SER A 314 5.93 17.76 7.92
N PRO A 315 6.65 18.89 7.94
CA PRO A 315 6.52 19.89 8.99
C PRO A 315 5.12 20.52 8.95
N SER A 316 4.54 20.70 10.12
CA SER A 316 3.22 21.29 10.36
C SER A 316 3.30 22.16 11.60
N HIS A 317 2.44 23.16 11.73
CA HIS A 317 2.39 24.01 12.91
C HIS A 317 0.95 24.31 13.34
N THR A 318 0.77 24.68 14.60
CA THR A 318 -0.49 25.25 15.11
C THR A 318 -0.17 26.40 16.06
N ARG A 319 -1.05 27.41 16.10
CA ARG A 319 -0.93 28.55 17.02
C ARG A 319 -2.04 28.47 18.06
N LYS A 320 -1.68 28.48 19.34
CA LYS A 320 -2.64 28.52 20.45
C LYS A 320 -2.12 29.46 21.53
N GLY A 321 -2.93 30.44 21.94
CA GLY A 321 -2.57 31.41 22.97
C GLY A 321 -1.33 32.25 22.64
N GLY A 322 -1.06 32.51 21.36
CA GLY A 322 0.13 33.24 20.90
C GLY A 322 1.39 32.38 20.74
N LEU A 323 1.43 31.15 21.29
CA LEU A 323 2.55 30.22 21.10
C LEU A 323 2.41 29.43 19.79
N LEU A 324 3.52 29.30 19.05
CA LEU A 324 3.64 28.48 17.84
C LEU A 324 4.16 27.09 18.21
N TYR A 325 3.32 26.07 18.06
CA TYR A 325 3.72 24.68 18.24
C TYR A 325 4.05 24.06 16.88
N ARG A 326 5.26 23.52 16.76
CA ARG A 326 5.78 22.91 15.54
C ARG A 326 5.82 21.39 15.68
N TYR A 327 5.41 20.69 14.63
CA TYR A 327 5.34 19.22 14.59
C TYR A 327 5.83 18.68 13.25
N TYR A 328 6.29 17.44 13.24
CA TYR A 328 6.35 16.62 12.04
C TYR A 328 5.17 15.66 12.03
N VAL A 329 4.49 15.57 10.90
CA VAL A 329 3.27 14.75 10.75
C VAL A 329 3.45 13.77 9.61
N SER A 330 3.17 12.49 9.85
CA SER A 330 3.20 11.46 8.80
C SER A 330 2.18 11.77 7.70
N ARG A 331 2.56 11.49 6.45
CA ARG A 331 1.71 11.67 5.27
C ARG A 331 0.39 10.90 5.36
N ALA A 332 0.32 9.82 6.13
CA ALA A 332 -0.90 9.07 6.39
C ALA A 332 -1.95 9.93 7.11
N LEU A 333 -1.55 10.67 8.15
CA LEU A 333 -2.43 11.56 8.90
C LEU A 333 -2.88 12.76 8.05
N LEU A 334 -1.98 13.34 7.24
CA LEU A 334 -2.30 14.48 6.36
C LEU A 334 -3.29 14.13 5.24
N ARG A 335 -3.32 12.86 4.81
CA ARG A 335 -4.26 12.36 3.78
C ARG A 335 -5.55 11.77 4.36
N GLY A 336 -5.77 11.90 5.67
CA GLY A 336 -6.95 11.34 6.34
C GLY A 336 -6.95 9.82 6.45
N ARG A 337 -5.81 9.15 6.25
CA ARG A 337 -5.63 7.68 6.33
C ARG A 337 -5.01 7.25 7.65
N ALA A 338 -5.34 7.94 8.73
CA ALA A 338 -4.81 7.63 10.06
C ALA A 338 -5.33 6.29 10.62
N ARG A 339 -6.45 5.78 10.09
CA ARG A 339 -7.06 4.50 10.49
C ARG A 339 -6.30 3.27 9.96
N ASP A 340 -5.47 3.46 8.93
CA ASP A 340 -4.71 2.38 8.27
C ASP A 340 -3.34 2.16 8.96
N VAL A 341 -3.11 2.80 10.10
CA VAL A 341 -1.83 2.84 10.81
C VAL A 341 -2.00 2.03 12.09
N THR A 342 -1.21 0.97 12.27
CA THR A 342 -1.19 0.17 13.49
C THR A 342 -0.32 0.85 14.56
N ASP A 343 -0.53 0.56 15.85
CA ASP A 343 0.29 1.12 16.94
C ASP A 343 1.80 0.76 16.79
N SER A 344 2.12 -0.28 16.01
CA SER A 344 3.48 -0.70 15.66
C SER A 344 4.19 0.21 14.65
N ASP A 345 3.47 1.04 13.89
CA ASP A 345 4.01 1.93 12.85
C ASP A 345 4.65 3.22 13.42
N GLY A 346 4.68 3.36 14.75
CA GLY A 346 5.25 4.51 15.44
C GLY A 346 4.35 5.75 15.43
N PRO A 347 4.86 6.89 15.93
CA PRO A 347 4.07 8.09 16.16
C PRO A 347 3.72 8.84 14.87
N LEU A 348 2.44 8.99 14.57
CA LEU A 348 1.94 9.78 13.41
C LEU A 348 2.20 11.28 13.50
N ARG A 349 2.50 11.79 14.71
CA ARG A 349 2.84 13.19 14.96
C ARG A 349 3.93 13.26 16.02
N VAL A 350 4.95 14.06 15.74
CA VAL A 350 6.13 14.24 16.59
C VAL A 350 6.38 15.73 16.82
N PRO A 351 6.66 16.20 18.05
CA PRO A 351 7.07 17.58 18.31
C PRO A 351 8.39 17.90 17.61
N ALA A 352 8.43 18.95 16.78
CA ALA A 352 9.60 19.28 15.96
C ALA A 352 10.84 19.60 16.81
N VAL A 353 10.69 20.40 17.86
CA VAL A 353 11.81 20.80 18.73
C VAL A 353 12.46 19.59 19.40
N ALA A 354 11.65 18.67 19.94
CA ALA A 354 12.17 17.51 20.68
C ALA A 354 12.92 16.52 19.77
N ILE A 355 12.43 16.29 18.55
CA ILE A 355 13.12 15.40 17.60
C ILE A 355 14.36 16.07 16.99
N GLU A 356 14.29 17.37 16.67
CA GLU A 356 15.43 18.12 16.14
C GLU A 356 16.58 18.18 17.15
N GLN A 357 16.29 18.42 18.43
CA GLN A 357 17.29 18.40 19.50
C GLN A 357 17.91 17.02 19.69
N ALA A 358 17.10 15.96 19.70
CA ALA A 358 17.60 14.59 19.85
C ALA A 358 18.51 14.17 18.68
N VAL A 359 18.14 14.50 17.45
CA VAL A 359 18.97 14.24 16.26
C VAL A 359 20.26 15.07 16.30
N THR A 360 20.17 16.35 16.67
CA THR A 360 21.35 17.23 16.76
C THR A 360 22.32 16.73 17.83
N ALA A 361 21.82 16.33 19.00
CA ALA A 361 22.65 15.80 20.08
C ALA A 361 23.33 14.49 19.66
N ALA A 362 22.59 13.55 19.06
CA ALA A 362 23.15 12.29 18.58
C ALA A 362 24.24 12.51 17.50
N LEU A 363 23.99 13.45 16.57
CA LEU A 363 24.97 13.79 15.54
C LEU A 363 26.22 14.46 16.14
N GLN A 364 26.05 15.37 17.11
CA GLN A 364 27.18 16.02 17.79
C GLN A 364 28.05 15.03 18.57
N THR A 365 27.44 14.09 19.29
CA THR A 365 28.19 13.01 19.97
C THR A 365 29.01 12.20 18.97
N HIS A 366 28.40 11.79 17.85
CA HIS A 366 29.07 11.00 16.84
C HIS A 366 30.18 11.75 16.09
N LEU A 367 29.97 13.04 15.76
CA LEU A 367 30.98 13.89 15.13
C LEU A 367 32.16 14.17 16.06
N ASN A 368 31.91 14.36 17.36
CA ASN A 368 32.96 14.56 18.36
C ASN A 368 33.80 13.30 18.56
N GLU A 369 33.17 12.11 18.59
CA GLU A 369 33.89 10.82 18.65
C GLU A 369 34.84 10.62 17.46
N ARG A 370 34.53 11.21 16.31
CA ARG A 370 35.33 11.13 15.07
C ARG A 370 36.15 12.37 14.76
N SER A 371 36.17 13.37 15.65
CA SER A 371 36.87 14.65 15.45
C SER A 371 36.53 15.37 14.14
N LEU A 372 35.27 15.27 13.66
CA LEU A 372 34.81 15.88 12.42
C LEU A 372 34.23 17.29 12.67
N ALA A 373 34.38 18.20 11.69
CA ALA A 373 33.92 19.58 11.81
C ALA A 373 32.38 19.69 11.88
N VAL A 374 31.85 20.49 12.80
CA VAL A 374 30.41 20.69 12.98
C VAL A 374 29.87 21.58 11.85
N GLY A 375 29.15 20.96 10.90
CA GLY A 375 28.47 21.63 9.79
C GLY A 375 26.94 21.56 9.88
N PRO A 376 26.19 22.14 8.90
CA PRO A 376 24.74 21.99 8.79
C PRO A 376 24.30 20.53 8.78
N ILE A 377 23.29 20.17 9.59
CA ILE A 377 22.79 18.80 9.78
C ILE A 377 22.42 18.10 8.45
N GLU A 378 21.93 18.86 7.45
CA GLU A 378 21.57 18.35 6.11
C GLU A 378 22.76 17.78 5.31
N GLN A 379 24.00 18.09 5.69
CA GLN A 379 25.19 17.59 4.99
C GLN A 379 25.53 16.15 5.42
N TRP A 380 25.23 15.81 6.67
CA TRP A 380 25.62 14.55 7.31
C TRP A 380 24.53 13.48 7.25
N ILE A 381 23.27 13.89 7.24
CA ILE A 381 22.11 12.98 7.32
C ILE A 381 21.55 12.70 5.91
N ASP A 382 21.35 11.42 5.62
CA ASP A 382 20.58 10.97 4.46
C ASP A 382 19.11 10.72 4.85
N ARG A 383 18.88 10.01 5.95
CA ARG A 383 17.54 9.59 6.37
C ARG A 383 17.39 9.49 7.88
N VAL A 384 16.23 9.87 8.42
CA VAL A 384 15.84 9.61 9.82
C VAL A 384 14.51 8.88 9.84
N VAL A 385 14.46 7.70 10.46
CA VAL A 385 13.26 6.88 10.61
C VAL A 385 12.85 6.86 12.07
N VAL A 386 11.64 7.29 12.37
CA VAL A 386 11.10 7.32 13.74
C VAL A 386 10.23 6.09 13.97
N GLN A 387 10.58 5.29 14.97
CA GLN A 387 9.82 4.13 15.43
C GLN A 387 9.13 4.42 16.78
N ALA A 388 8.48 3.44 17.38
CA ALA A 388 7.75 3.62 18.63
C ALA A 388 8.66 4.00 19.82
N GLU A 389 9.84 3.38 19.91
CA GLU A 389 10.75 3.52 21.05
C GLU A 389 12.18 3.95 20.70
N GLN A 390 12.47 4.08 19.40
CA GLN A 390 13.78 4.46 18.90
C GLN A 390 13.67 5.26 17.61
N MET A 391 14.73 5.98 17.26
CA MET A 391 14.92 6.53 15.93
C MET A 391 16.21 5.98 15.32
N VAL A 392 16.18 5.79 14.00
CA VAL A 392 17.30 5.29 13.21
C VAL A 392 17.74 6.41 12.27
N ILE A 393 18.98 6.86 12.42
CA ILE A 393 19.59 7.92 11.60
C ILE A 393 20.59 7.27 10.66
N THR A 394 20.37 7.37 9.36
CA THR A 394 21.28 6.93 8.31
C THR A 394 22.14 8.11 7.86
N LEU A 395 23.45 7.99 8.01
CA LEU A 395 24.41 9.01 7.59
C LEU A 395 24.80 8.84 6.11
N ARG A 396 25.23 9.93 5.48
CA ARG A 396 25.68 9.96 4.08
C ARG A 396 27.13 9.44 3.97
N ALA A 397 27.38 8.52 3.05
CA ALA A 397 28.67 7.83 2.88
C ALA A 397 29.86 8.77 2.60
N ASP A 398 29.66 9.84 1.85
CA ASP A 398 30.73 10.76 1.43
C ASP A 398 31.30 11.63 2.56
N ALA A 399 30.65 11.66 3.73
CA ALA A 399 31.05 12.53 4.84
C ALA A 399 31.97 11.82 5.86
N VAL A 400 32.16 10.51 5.71
CA VAL A 400 32.83 9.63 6.69
C VAL A 400 34.12 9.01 6.14
N ALA A 401 34.34 9.08 4.83
CA ALA A 401 35.48 8.45 4.19
C ALA A 401 36.73 9.33 4.24
N GLU A 402 37.53 9.19 5.30
CA GLU A 402 38.97 9.42 5.16
C GLU A 402 39.87 8.28 5.63
N ASP A 403 39.43 7.24 6.35
CA ASP A 403 40.33 6.11 6.63
C ASP A 403 39.66 4.72 6.69
N GLU A 404 40.40 3.78 6.10
CA GLU A 404 40.32 2.31 6.07
C GLU A 404 39.28 1.59 5.18
N GLN A 405 39.84 0.87 4.21
CA GLN A 405 39.20 -0.10 3.33
C GLN A 405 38.55 -1.26 4.11
N ASP A 406 37.22 -1.37 3.94
CA ASP A 406 36.34 -2.57 3.99
C ASP A 406 35.09 -2.37 4.87
N SER A 407 34.14 -1.55 4.39
CA SER A 407 32.69 -1.83 4.51
C SER A 407 31.84 -0.81 3.74
N PRO A 408 30.99 -1.24 2.77
CA PRO A 408 30.02 -0.38 2.13
C PRO A 408 28.74 -0.38 2.95
N LEU A 409 28.74 0.25 4.13
CA LEU A 409 27.54 0.38 4.94
C LEU A 409 27.47 1.81 5.46
N SER A 410 26.48 2.54 4.97
CA SER A 410 25.97 3.77 5.57
C SER A 410 25.92 3.64 7.10
N ASP A 411 26.77 4.38 7.82
CA ASP A 411 26.76 4.38 9.27
C ASP A 411 25.35 4.71 9.77
N THR A 412 24.80 3.80 10.55
CA THR A 412 23.43 3.86 11.03
C THR A 412 23.45 4.02 12.54
N LEU A 413 23.02 5.19 13.02
CA LEU A 413 22.92 5.49 14.45
C LEU A 413 21.53 5.12 14.94
N ILE A 414 21.47 4.27 15.96
CA ILE A 414 20.22 3.91 16.65
C ILE A 414 20.17 4.70 17.95
N VAL A 415 19.21 5.61 18.05
CA VAL A 415 19.06 6.49 19.22
C VAL A 415 17.75 6.13 19.93
N PRO A 416 17.79 5.77 21.23
CA PRO A 416 16.58 5.50 21.98
C PRO A 416 15.78 6.80 22.10
N TRP A 417 14.55 6.78 21.58
CA TRP A 417 13.70 7.96 21.51
C TRP A 417 12.24 7.56 21.44
N THR A 418 11.47 8.02 22.42
CA THR A 418 10.02 7.85 22.47
C THR A 418 9.34 9.18 22.21
N ALA A 419 8.39 9.20 21.27
CA ALA A 419 7.54 10.37 21.10
C ALA A 419 6.76 10.58 22.40
N HIS A 420 7.00 11.73 23.05
CA HIS A 420 6.19 12.17 24.19
C HIS A 420 4.70 12.19 23.77
N ARG A 421 3.95 11.15 24.13
CA ARG A 421 2.50 11.15 24.10
C ARG A 421 2.07 12.05 25.26
N PRO A 422 1.48 13.26 25.05
CA PRO A 422 0.91 14.00 26.16
C PRO A 422 -0.14 13.10 26.81
N ARG A 423 0.10 12.72 28.07
CA ARG A 423 -0.67 11.71 28.81
C ARG A 423 -2.17 11.98 28.73
N GLY A 424 -2.85 11.09 28.02
CA GLY A 424 -4.29 10.96 27.93
C GLY A 424 -4.64 9.54 27.47
N SER A 425 -4.04 8.52 28.08
CA SER A 425 -4.37 7.13 27.78
C SER A 425 -5.68 6.76 28.48
N ALA A 426 -6.77 6.69 27.71
CA ALA A 426 -7.94 5.93 28.12
C ALA A 426 -7.62 4.44 27.86
N SER A 427 -7.47 3.65 28.92
CA SER A 427 -7.48 2.19 28.81
C SER A 427 -8.93 1.71 28.79
N VAL A 428 -9.26 0.83 27.84
CA VAL A 428 -10.55 0.14 27.81
C VAL A 428 -10.48 -0.96 28.86
N VAL A 429 -11.13 -0.76 30.00
CA VAL A 429 -11.29 -1.80 31.03
C VAL A 429 -12.52 -2.62 30.67
N LEU A 430 -12.34 -3.92 30.46
CA LEU A 430 -13.44 -4.86 30.22
C LEU A 430 -14.30 -4.97 31.49
N PRO A 431 -15.64 -4.99 31.40
CA PRO A 431 -16.50 -5.06 32.58
C PRO A 431 -16.33 -6.41 33.31
N GLY A 432 -15.87 -6.38 34.57
CA GLY A 432 -15.87 -7.54 35.46
C GLY A 432 -14.53 -7.97 36.09
N SER A 433 -13.41 -7.30 35.80
CA SER A 433 -12.13 -7.62 36.46
C SER A 433 -12.07 -7.10 37.91
N PRO A 434 -11.31 -7.76 38.82
CA PRO A 434 -11.09 -7.28 40.20
C PRO A 434 -10.48 -5.87 40.24
N GLU A 435 -9.69 -5.51 39.23
CA GLU A 435 -9.13 -4.18 39.04
C GLU A 435 -10.19 -3.11 38.78
N ALA A 436 -11.33 -3.45 38.15
CA ALA A 436 -12.44 -2.52 37.91
C ALA A 436 -13.20 -2.14 39.19
N GLN A 437 -13.19 -3.00 40.21
CA GLN A 437 -13.76 -2.72 41.53
C GLN A 437 -12.79 -1.91 42.41
N ALA A 438 -11.48 -2.16 42.32
CA ALA A 438 -10.46 -1.43 43.10
C ALA A 438 -10.10 -0.04 42.54
N HIS A 439 -10.14 0.16 41.23
CA HIS A 439 -9.89 1.47 40.58
C HIS A 439 -11.15 2.37 40.51
N GLY A 440 -12.27 1.87 41.03
CA GLY A 440 -13.60 2.42 40.84
C GLY A 440 -13.94 3.54 41.82
N ARG A 441 -13.48 4.77 41.48
CA ARG A 441 -14.09 6.10 41.72
C ARG A 441 -13.03 7.10 42.22
N LYS A 442 -12.33 7.74 41.28
CA LYS A 442 -11.48 8.89 41.63
C LYS A 442 -12.36 10.06 42.10
N PRO A 443 -11.91 10.90 43.07
CA PRO A 443 -12.62 12.11 43.44
C PRO A 443 -12.83 13.02 42.23
N MET A 444 -13.95 13.73 42.19
CA MET A 444 -14.22 14.71 41.14
C MET A 444 -13.14 15.82 41.13
N PRO A 445 -12.58 16.18 39.95
CA PRO A 445 -11.63 17.29 39.86
C PRO A 445 -12.20 18.60 40.41
N HIS A 446 -11.35 19.39 41.08
CA HIS A 446 -11.73 20.62 41.79
C HIS A 446 -12.50 21.63 40.90
N ASP A 447 -12.10 21.81 39.65
CA ASP A 447 -12.74 22.77 38.74
C ASP A 447 -14.15 22.32 38.33
N VAL A 448 -14.33 21.02 38.12
CA VAL A 448 -15.64 20.42 37.84
C VAL A 448 -16.55 20.51 39.06
N ARG A 449 -15.99 20.29 40.26
CA ARG A 449 -16.69 20.46 41.54
C ARG A 449 -17.18 21.90 41.73
N ARG A 450 -16.30 22.88 41.52
CA ARG A 450 -16.65 24.32 41.59
C ARG A 450 -17.77 24.68 40.62
N HIS A 451 -17.70 24.17 39.39
CA HIS A 451 -18.73 24.40 38.39
C HIS A 451 -20.08 23.75 38.76
N LEU A 452 -20.06 22.55 39.36
CA LEU A 452 -21.26 21.87 39.84
C LEU A 452 -21.94 22.67 40.96
N LEU A 453 -21.19 23.09 41.98
CA LEU A 453 -21.73 23.88 43.10
C LEU A 453 -22.32 25.22 42.62
N ALA A 454 -21.63 25.92 41.72
CA ALA A 454 -22.15 27.15 41.12
C ALA A 454 -23.43 26.91 40.29
N SER A 455 -23.59 25.72 39.70
CA SER A 455 -24.79 25.37 38.95
C SER A 455 -25.95 24.98 39.86
N ILE A 456 -25.70 24.29 40.98
CA ILE A 456 -26.71 24.00 42.02
C ILE A 456 -27.22 25.30 42.64
N ALA A 457 -26.33 26.22 42.98
CA ALA A 457 -26.70 27.51 43.57
C ALA A 457 -27.60 28.33 42.63
N ARG A 458 -27.23 28.42 41.34
CA ARG A 458 -28.07 29.08 40.31
C ARG A 458 -29.43 28.41 40.15
N ALA A 459 -29.47 27.08 40.10
CA ALA A 459 -30.72 26.33 39.98
C ALA A 459 -31.66 26.60 41.17
N ARG A 460 -31.14 26.64 42.40
CA ARG A 460 -31.93 26.98 43.59
C ARG A 460 -32.46 28.41 43.57
N ALA A 461 -31.63 29.38 43.15
CA ALA A 461 -32.05 30.77 43.02
C ALA A 461 -33.18 30.92 41.98
N TRP A 462 -33.05 30.25 40.84
CA TRP A 462 -34.09 30.24 39.79
C TRP A 462 -35.37 29.55 40.25
N LYS A 463 -35.26 28.41 40.94
CA LYS A 463 -36.44 27.73 41.50
C LYS A 463 -37.15 28.60 42.55
N ALA A 464 -36.40 29.26 43.44
CA ALA A 464 -36.97 30.18 44.42
C ALA A 464 -37.67 31.36 43.74
N ALA A 465 -37.07 31.94 42.69
CA ALA A 465 -37.66 33.03 41.91
C ALA A 465 -38.96 32.64 41.19
N LEU A 466 -39.09 31.38 40.76
CA LEU A 466 -40.34 30.86 40.20
C LEU A 466 -41.39 30.62 41.29
N MET A 467 -40.98 30.11 42.46
CA MET A 467 -41.91 29.77 43.54
C MET A 467 -42.44 31.00 44.29
N ASN A 468 -41.64 32.06 44.42
CA ASN A 468 -42.04 33.30 45.07
C ASN A 468 -42.67 34.33 44.10
N GLY A 469 -42.82 33.98 42.82
CA GLY A 469 -43.41 34.84 41.79
C GLY A 469 -42.50 35.99 41.31
N ALA A 470 -41.22 36.04 41.70
CA ALA A 470 -40.28 37.04 41.20
C ALA A 470 -39.95 36.87 39.71
N ALA A 471 -40.16 35.69 39.14
CA ALA A 471 -40.15 35.43 37.70
C ALA A 471 -41.44 34.73 37.28
N ALA A 472 -42.08 35.20 36.22
CA ALA A 472 -43.35 34.67 35.73
C ALA A 472 -43.18 33.31 35.03
N ASP A 473 -42.05 33.10 34.36
CA ASP A 473 -41.79 31.91 33.56
C ASP A 473 -40.27 31.65 33.40
N VAL A 474 -39.94 30.55 32.72
CA VAL A 474 -38.53 30.17 32.48
C VAL A 474 -37.84 31.12 31.50
N ASP A 475 -38.59 31.78 30.62
CA ASP A 475 -38.06 32.71 29.63
C ASP A 475 -37.61 34.04 30.26
N THR A 476 -38.39 34.57 31.21
CA THR A 476 -38.02 35.75 32.01
C THR A 476 -36.76 35.50 32.86
N LEU A 477 -36.59 34.28 33.39
CA LEU A 477 -35.34 33.86 34.03
C LEU A 477 -34.16 33.80 33.05
N ALA A 478 -34.37 33.24 31.86
CA ALA A 478 -33.32 33.13 30.84
C ALA A 478 -32.83 34.51 30.39
N ARG A 479 -33.77 35.45 30.17
CA ARG A 479 -33.48 36.84 29.80
C ARG A 479 -32.71 37.58 30.91
N SER A 480 -33.16 37.49 32.16
CA SER A 480 -32.47 38.13 33.30
C SER A 480 -31.08 37.55 33.56
N ALA A 481 -30.91 36.24 33.40
CA ALA A 481 -29.62 35.56 33.56
C ALA A 481 -28.73 35.59 32.31
N ARG A 482 -29.16 36.25 31.22
CA ARG A 482 -28.47 36.31 29.91
C ARG A 482 -28.03 34.93 29.40
N CYS A 483 -28.89 33.92 29.55
CA CYS A 483 -28.63 32.57 29.04
C CYS A 483 -29.83 32.04 28.25
N SER A 484 -29.67 30.90 27.58
CA SER A 484 -30.77 30.32 26.81
C SER A 484 -31.80 29.61 27.70
N GLU A 485 -33.06 29.62 27.31
CA GLU A 485 -34.14 28.92 28.02
C GLU A 485 -33.80 27.43 28.22
N ARG A 486 -33.20 26.80 27.20
CA ARG A 486 -32.70 25.42 27.27
C ARG A 486 -31.68 25.23 28.40
N HIS A 487 -30.80 26.19 28.64
CA HIS A 487 -29.81 26.12 29.71
C HIS A 487 -30.46 26.20 31.09
N VAL A 488 -31.45 27.08 31.26
CA VAL A 488 -32.24 27.18 32.50
C VAL A 488 -32.98 25.86 32.76
N ARG A 489 -33.72 25.35 31.77
CA ARG A 489 -34.45 24.07 31.88
C ARG A 489 -33.54 22.88 32.19
N MET A 490 -32.34 22.85 31.62
CA MET A 490 -31.37 21.80 31.87
C MET A 490 -30.87 21.81 33.31
N LEU A 491 -30.61 22.99 33.89
CA LEU A 491 -30.02 23.11 35.23
C LEU A 491 -31.05 23.08 36.36
N LEU A 492 -32.31 23.46 36.10
CA LEU A 492 -33.37 23.54 37.10
C LEU A 492 -33.54 22.27 37.96
N PRO A 493 -33.42 21.03 37.41
CA PRO A 493 -33.48 19.81 38.21
C PRO A 493 -32.42 19.71 39.31
N LEU A 494 -31.26 20.38 39.17
CA LEU A 494 -30.23 20.38 40.22
C LEU A 494 -30.67 21.08 41.50
N ALA A 495 -31.73 21.90 41.45
CA ALA A 495 -32.29 22.53 42.65
C ALA A 495 -32.83 21.48 43.64
N ASP A 496 -33.28 20.34 43.11
CA ASP A 496 -33.91 19.24 43.86
C ASP A 496 -32.94 18.11 44.23
N LEU A 497 -31.64 18.36 44.07
CA LEU A 497 -30.61 17.42 44.53
C LEU A 497 -30.65 17.28 46.06
N ALA A 498 -30.62 16.03 46.53
CA ALA A 498 -30.71 15.71 47.96
C ALA A 498 -29.64 16.45 48.78
N PRO A 499 -29.97 16.99 49.98
CA PRO A 499 -29.03 17.81 50.77
C PRO A 499 -27.70 17.13 51.09
N ASP A 500 -27.73 15.83 51.37
CA ASP A 500 -26.55 14.98 51.62
C ASP A 500 -25.65 14.84 50.38
N LEU A 501 -26.23 14.79 49.18
CA LEU A 501 -25.46 14.75 47.93
C LEU A 501 -24.86 16.11 47.58
N VAL A 502 -25.53 17.21 47.94
CA VAL A 502 -24.96 18.56 47.83
C VAL A 502 -23.78 18.73 48.79
N GLN A 503 -23.91 18.22 50.02
CA GLN A 503 -22.82 18.20 50.99
C GLN A 503 -21.65 17.33 50.49
N ALA A 504 -21.92 16.15 49.94
CA ALA A 504 -20.90 15.32 49.31
C ALA A 504 -20.23 16.00 48.10
N ALA A 505 -20.97 16.81 47.33
CA ALA A 505 -20.41 17.62 46.24
C ALA A 505 -19.45 18.68 46.78
N HIS A 506 -19.78 19.32 47.90
CA HIS A 506 -18.91 20.28 48.57
C HIS A 506 -17.63 19.60 49.09
N ASP A 507 -17.80 18.48 49.80
CA ASP A 507 -16.72 17.77 50.48
C ASP A 507 -15.84 16.97 49.49
N GLY A 508 -16.24 16.86 48.23
CA GLY A 508 -15.50 16.14 47.19
C GLY A 508 -15.67 14.62 47.25
N ALA A 509 -16.65 14.14 48.01
CA ALA A 509 -17.00 12.72 48.14
C ALA A 509 -17.80 12.18 46.93
N LEU A 510 -18.15 13.03 45.96
CA LEU A 510 -18.75 12.60 44.70
C LEU A 510 -17.70 12.07 43.71
N PRO A 511 -17.97 10.92 43.06
CA PRO A 511 -17.06 10.36 42.06
C PRO A 511 -16.90 11.23 40.81
N ALA A 512 -15.74 11.12 40.17
CA ALA A 512 -15.48 11.67 38.85
C ALA A 512 -16.53 11.16 37.84
N GLY A 513 -17.08 12.10 37.07
CA GLY A 513 -18.15 11.83 36.10
C GLY A 513 -19.55 12.28 36.54
N TYR A 514 -19.80 12.51 37.83
CA TYR A 514 -21.08 13.05 38.34
C TYR A 514 -21.13 14.59 38.36
N GLY A 515 -20.57 15.25 37.34
CA GLY A 515 -20.64 16.71 37.19
C GLY A 515 -22.03 17.18 36.75
N ALA A 516 -22.22 18.51 36.66
CA ALA A 516 -23.52 19.13 36.34
C ALA A 516 -24.17 18.53 35.09
N ALA A 517 -23.41 18.32 34.01
CA ALA A 517 -23.94 17.77 32.75
C ALA A 517 -24.52 16.35 32.87
N ARG A 518 -23.98 15.51 33.77
CA ARG A 518 -24.49 14.15 34.00
C ARG A 518 -25.68 14.20 34.94
N LEU A 519 -25.58 14.95 36.03
CA LEU A 519 -26.65 15.06 37.02
C LEU A 519 -27.90 15.72 36.44
N CYS A 520 -27.79 16.60 35.46
CA CYS A 520 -28.96 17.18 34.79
C CYS A 520 -29.71 16.19 33.89
N ARG A 521 -29.11 15.04 33.54
CA ARG A 521 -29.73 14.04 32.67
C ARG A 521 -30.37 12.94 33.52
N GLY A 522 -31.69 13.02 33.69
CA GLY A 522 -32.48 11.95 34.30
C GLY A 522 -32.37 11.88 35.83
N LEU A 523 -32.18 13.01 36.52
CA LEU A 523 -32.25 13.07 37.98
C LEU A 523 -33.68 12.76 38.46
N PRO A 524 -33.91 11.70 39.24
CA PRO A 524 -35.22 11.44 39.82
C PRO A 524 -35.61 12.54 40.83
N VAL A 525 -36.90 12.87 40.94
CA VAL A 525 -37.39 13.83 41.95
C VAL A 525 -37.27 13.25 43.38
N SER A 526 -37.35 11.92 43.52
CA SER A 526 -37.22 11.22 44.81
C SER A 526 -35.77 11.14 45.29
N TRP A 527 -35.48 11.67 46.48
CA TRP A 527 -34.14 11.61 47.09
C TRP A 527 -33.67 10.17 47.36
N SER A 528 -34.57 9.24 47.68
CA SER A 528 -34.21 7.83 47.87
C SER A 528 -33.70 7.18 46.59
N GLU A 529 -34.28 7.54 45.43
CA GLU A 529 -33.81 7.08 44.12
C GLU A 529 -32.53 7.79 43.70
N GLN A 530 -32.37 9.07 44.02
CA GLN A 530 -31.10 9.78 43.80
C GLN A 530 -29.93 9.11 44.55
N ARG A 531 -30.13 8.68 45.80
CA ARG A 531 -29.10 8.01 46.61
C ARG A 531 -28.71 6.62 46.09
N LYS A 532 -29.64 5.91 45.45
CA LYS A 532 -29.35 4.64 44.76
C LYS A 532 -28.54 4.87 43.49
N LEU A 533 -28.85 5.94 42.75
CA LEU A 533 -28.26 6.25 41.46
C LEU A 533 -26.88 6.93 41.57
N ILE A 534 -26.68 7.73 42.62
CA ILE A 534 -25.46 8.51 42.83
C ILE A 534 -24.70 7.88 44.00
N PRO A 535 -23.68 7.06 43.72
CA PRO A 535 -22.95 6.42 44.79
C PRO A 535 -22.00 7.41 45.45
N LEU A 536 -22.06 7.48 46.78
CA LEU A 536 -21.12 8.24 47.59
C LEU A 536 -19.84 7.44 47.83
N MET A 537 -18.73 8.14 47.93
CA MET A 537 -17.47 7.56 48.44
C MET A 537 -17.55 7.51 49.96
N ALA A 538 -17.16 6.37 50.55
CA ALA A 538 -16.91 6.33 51.99
C ALA A 538 -15.69 7.21 52.28
N TRP A 539 -15.92 8.37 52.88
CA TRP A 539 -14.84 9.20 53.39
C TRP A 539 -14.49 8.69 54.79
N GLU A 540 -13.45 7.87 54.92
CA GLU A 540 -12.84 7.65 56.22
C GLU A 540 -12.25 8.98 56.69
N ALA A 541 -12.68 9.44 57.87
CA ALA A 541 -12.24 10.66 58.48
C ALA A 541 -10.74 10.58 58.82
N ALA A 542 -9.88 11.04 57.91
CA ALA A 542 -8.53 11.49 58.25
C ALA A 542 -8.57 13.02 58.35
N ARG A 543 -8.89 13.50 59.56
CA ARG A 543 -8.35 14.77 60.05
C ARG A 543 -6.88 14.58 60.36
#